data_AF-A0A7L3B3S8-F1
#
_entry.id   AF-A0A7L3B3S8-F1
#
_cell.length_a   1.000
_cell.length_b   1.000
_cell.length_c   1.000
_cell.angle_alpha   90.00
_cell.angle_beta   90.00
_cell.angle_gamma   90.00
#
_symmetry.space_group_name_H-M   'P 1'
#
loop_
_entity.id
_entity.type
_entity.pdbx_description
1 polymer ?
#
loop_
_entity_poly.entity_id
_entity_poly.type
_entity_poly.pdbx_seq_one_letter_code
_entity_poly.pdbx_strand_id
1 'polypeptide(L)'
;MVEAFVGTWKLVDSANFDEYMKALGVGFATRQMAGLTKPTTIIELEGDKVIVKTQSTFKSTEISFKLGEEFDETTADDRHVKSVVTLDGGKLVHVQKWDGKETVLVRELKDGKLIL
;
A
#
# COMPACT_ATOMS: atom_id res chain seq x y z
N MET A 1 2.77 2.06 17.81
CA MET A 1 4.11 1.78 17.25
C MET A 1 3.92 0.91 16.01
N VAL A 2 4.88 0.88 15.08
CA VAL A 2 4.71 0.20 13.78
C VAL A 2 4.59 -1.33 13.91
N GLU A 3 5.13 -1.89 14.98
CA GLU A 3 5.06 -3.29 15.41
C GLU A 3 3.62 -3.79 15.48
N ALA A 4 2.65 -2.92 15.79
CA ALA A 4 1.25 -3.30 15.85
C ALA A 4 0.70 -3.75 14.49
N PHE A 5 1.30 -3.28 13.39
CA PHE A 5 0.90 -3.62 12.02
C PHE A 5 1.53 -4.91 11.52
N VAL A 6 2.57 -5.44 12.20
CA VAL A 6 3.28 -6.65 11.82
C VAL A 6 2.32 -7.84 11.80
N GLY A 7 2.30 -8.55 10.68
CA GLY A 7 1.43 -9.69 10.49
C GLY A 7 1.01 -9.89 9.04
N THR A 8 0.11 -10.86 8.86
CA THR A 8 -0.43 -11.26 7.55
C THR A 8 -1.91 -10.91 7.49
N TRP A 9 -2.24 -9.98 6.59
CA TRP A 9 -3.56 -9.41 6.42
C TRP A 9 -4.17 -9.86 5.09
N LYS A 10 -5.35 -10.46 5.13
CA LYS A 10 -6.08 -10.86 3.91
C LYS A 10 -7.19 -9.85 3.64
N LEU A 11 -7.32 -9.41 2.39
CA LEU A 11 -8.42 -8.53 2.01
C LEU A 11 -9.76 -9.24 2.21
N VAL A 12 -10.63 -8.65 3.02
CA VAL A 12 -11.98 -9.17 3.29
C VAL A 12 -13.09 -8.32 2.67
N ASP A 13 -12.85 -7.03 2.49
CA ASP A 13 -13.80 -6.09 1.92
C ASP A 13 -13.06 -4.95 1.21
N SER A 14 -13.70 -4.34 0.22
CA SER A 14 -13.15 -3.22 -0.55
C SER A 14 -14.26 -2.36 -1.13
N ALA A 15 -14.13 -1.05 -0.97
CA ALA A 15 -15.07 -0.06 -1.48
C ALA A 15 -14.35 0.97 -2.35
N ASN A 16 -14.97 1.36 -3.46
CA ASN A 16 -14.52 2.43 -4.36
C ASN A 16 -13.12 2.24 -5.01
N PHE A 17 -12.57 1.02 -4.99
CA PHE A 17 -11.23 0.75 -5.51
C PHE A 17 -11.11 0.94 -7.03
N ASP A 18 -12.17 0.66 -7.80
CA ASP A 18 -12.17 0.91 -9.27
C ASP A 18 -12.02 2.40 -9.58
N GLU A 19 -12.77 3.28 -8.91
CA GLU A 19 -12.69 4.73 -9.15
C GLU A 19 -11.34 5.29 -8.66
N TYR A 20 -10.78 4.77 -7.57
CA TYR A 20 -9.42 5.13 -7.13
C TYR A 20 -8.38 4.79 -8.22
N MET A 21 -8.38 3.55 -8.71
CA MET A 21 -7.46 3.14 -9.78
C MET A 21 -7.67 3.94 -11.07
N LYS A 22 -8.91 4.29 -11.40
CA LYS A 22 -9.23 5.14 -12.56
C LYS A 22 -8.66 6.55 -12.41
N ALA A 23 -8.73 7.15 -11.22
CA ALA A 23 -8.13 8.46 -10.93
C ALA A 23 -6.60 8.43 -11.04
N LEU A 24 -5.97 7.29 -10.74
CA LEU A 24 -4.53 7.06 -10.97
C LEU A 24 -4.17 6.87 -12.46
N GLY A 25 -5.16 6.73 -13.34
CA GLY A 25 -4.95 6.51 -14.78
C GLY A 25 -4.85 5.03 -15.19
N VAL A 26 -5.16 4.09 -14.28
CA VAL A 26 -5.13 2.66 -14.58
C VAL A 26 -6.22 2.31 -15.59
N GLY A 27 -5.86 1.59 -16.66
CA GLY A 27 -6.78 1.19 -17.74
C GLY A 27 -7.88 0.25 -17.28
N PHE A 28 -9.07 0.34 -17.92
CA PHE A 28 -10.29 -0.37 -17.50
C PHE A 28 -10.09 -1.88 -17.30
N ALA A 29 -9.45 -2.58 -18.24
CA ALA A 29 -9.23 -4.02 -18.14
C ALA A 29 -8.42 -4.42 -16.89
N THR A 30 -7.33 -3.68 -16.61
CA THR A 30 -6.51 -3.90 -15.40
C THR A 30 -7.31 -3.69 -14.12
N ARG A 31 -8.18 -2.67 -14.09
CA ARG A 31 -9.02 -2.40 -12.91
C ARG A 31 -10.03 -3.50 -12.64
N GLN A 32 -10.67 -4.03 -13.70
CA GLN A 32 -11.60 -5.16 -13.58
C GLN A 32 -10.90 -6.40 -13.03
N MET A 33 -9.70 -6.72 -13.53
CA MET A 33 -8.92 -7.84 -13.02
C MET A 33 -8.48 -7.63 -11.57
N ALA A 34 -7.98 -6.43 -11.24
CA ALA A 34 -7.54 -6.10 -9.88
C ALA A 34 -8.69 -6.17 -8.86
N GLY A 35 -9.90 -5.70 -9.22
CA GLY A 35 -11.08 -5.75 -8.37
C GLY A 35 -11.58 -7.17 -8.04
N LEU A 36 -11.20 -8.17 -8.83
CA LEU A 36 -11.50 -9.58 -8.56
C LEU A 36 -10.46 -10.24 -7.63
N THR A 37 -9.31 -9.60 -7.40
CA THR A 37 -8.26 -10.15 -6.54
C THR A 37 -8.58 -9.97 -5.07
N LYS A 38 -8.09 -10.89 -4.24
CA LYS A 38 -8.08 -10.76 -2.78
C LYS A 38 -6.63 -10.82 -2.30
N PRO A 39 -5.89 -9.71 -2.40
CA PRO A 39 -4.48 -9.70 -2.04
C PRO A 39 -4.27 -10.04 -0.56
N THR A 40 -3.10 -10.60 -0.29
CA THR A 40 -2.56 -10.76 1.06
C THR A 40 -1.45 -9.71 1.25
N THR A 41 -1.59 -8.86 2.26
CA THR A 41 -0.58 -7.90 2.68
C THR A 41 0.19 -8.47 3.87
N ILE A 42 1.50 -8.59 3.75
CA ILE A 42 2.39 -9.07 4.80
C ILE A 42 3.27 -7.91 5.21
N ILE A 43 3.26 -7.58 6.51
CA ILE A 43 4.07 -6.50 7.09
C ILE A 43 5.06 -7.14 8.06
N GLU A 44 6.34 -6.88 7.84
CA GLU A 44 7.46 -7.43 8.61
C GLU A 44 8.38 -6.31 9.07
N LEU A 45 9.16 -6.56 10.11
CA LEU A 45 10.22 -5.67 10.59
C LEU A 45 11.57 -6.38 10.47
N GLU A 46 12.54 -5.68 9.90
CA GLU A 46 13.94 -6.11 9.84
C GLU A 46 14.81 -4.99 10.41
N GLY A 47 15.06 -5.06 11.73
CA GLY A 47 15.74 -3.99 12.44
C GLY A 47 14.90 -2.71 12.45
N ASP A 48 15.42 -1.65 11.82
CA ASP A 48 14.74 -0.35 11.68
C ASP A 48 13.94 -0.21 10.37
N LYS A 49 13.93 -1.25 9.52
CA LYS A 49 13.18 -1.28 8.28
C LYS A 49 11.83 -1.95 8.44
N VAL A 50 10.84 -1.38 7.77
CA VAL A 50 9.52 -1.97 7.57
C VAL A 50 9.49 -2.56 6.16
N ILE A 51 9.07 -3.81 6.05
CA ILE A 51 8.88 -4.49 4.77
C ILE A 51 7.38 -4.72 4.58
N VAL A 52 6.83 -4.27 3.45
CA VAL A 52 5.44 -4.48 3.08
C VAL A 52 5.39 -5.24 1.76
N LYS A 53 4.90 -6.48 1.82
CA LYS A 53 4.66 -7.33 0.65
C LYS A 53 3.17 -7.35 0.36
N THR A 54 2.78 -7.14 -0.89
CA THR A 54 1.40 -7.32 -1.34
C THR A 54 1.38 -8.41 -2.39
N GLN A 55 0.73 -9.53 -2.07
CA GLN A 55 0.69 -10.71 -2.93
C GLN A 55 -0.70 -10.95 -3.47
N SER A 56 -0.83 -11.11 -4.79
CA SER A 56 -2.06 -11.52 -5.45
C SER A 56 -1.76 -12.48 -6.60
N THR A 57 -2.80 -13.12 -7.14
CA THR A 57 -2.68 -13.95 -8.35
C THR A 57 -2.37 -13.14 -9.61
N PHE A 58 -2.54 -11.82 -9.56
CA PHE A 58 -2.30 -10.93 -10.69
C PHE A 58 -0.87 -10.35 -10.68
N LYS A 59 -0.50 -9.69 -9.58
CA LYS A 59 0.84 -9.11 -9.39
C LYS A 59 1.22 -9.16 -7.92
N SER A 60 2.51 -9.31 -7.64
CA SER A 60 3.06 -9.17 -6.30
C SER A 60 4.07 -8.03 -6.26
N THR A 61 4.05 -7.25 -5.19
CA THR A 61 4.98 -6.14 -4.96
C THR A 61 5.59 -6.24 -3.57
N GLU A 62 6.76 -5.63 -3.41
CA GLU A 62 7.46 -5.52 -2.13
C GLU A 62 8.11 -4.14 -2.05
N ILE A 63 7.95 -3.49 -0.90
CA ILE A 63 8.68 -2.27 -0.54
C ILE A 63 9.37 -2.49 0.80
N SER A 64 10.58 -1.94 0.93
CA SER A 64 11.37 -1.94 2.16
C SER A 64 11.82 -0.51 2.43
N PHE A 65 11.44 0.04 3.58
CA PHE A 65 11.66 1.46 3.88
C PHE A 65 11.92 1.67 5.37
N LYS A 66 12.52 2.81 5.70
CA LYS A 66 12.58 3.33 7.06
C LYS A 66 11.55 4.43 7.23
N LEU A 67 10.95 4.53 8.40
CA LEU A 67 9.94 5.56 8.66
C LEU A 67 10.56 6.96 8.57
N GLY A 68 9.91 7.85 7.82
CA GLY A 68 10.33 9.23 7.60
C GLY A 68 11.42 9.43 6.54
N GLU A 69 11.95 8.36 5.95
CA GLU A 69 12.95 8.44 4.88
C GLU A 69 12.28 8.26 3.51
N GLU A 70 12.62 9.14 2.56
CA GLU A 70 12.14 9.03 1.18
C GLU A 70 12.87 7.91 0.43
N PHE A 71 12.15 7.15 -0.40
CA PHE A 71 12.70 6.08 -1.22
C PHE A 71 12.04 6.02 -2.61
N ASP A 72 12.72 5.38 -3.56
CA ASP A 72 12.17 5.09 -4.89
C ASP A 72 11.27 3.85 -4.82
N GLU A 73 10.06 3.97 -5.36
CA GLU A 73 9.08 2.90 -5.42
C GLU A 73 8.59 2.71 -6.87
N THR A 74 8.53 1.45 -7.31
CA THR A 74 7.77 1.08 -8.50
C THR A 74 6.46 0.44 -8.05
N THR A 75 5.34 1.10 -8.34
CA THR A 75 4.02 0.67 -7.87
C THR A 75 3.50 -0.52 -8.69
N ALA A 76 2.45 -1.19 -8.20
CA ALA A 76 1.84 -2.31 -8.92
C ALA A 76 1.30 -1.93 -10.31
N ASP A 77 0.92 -0.67 -10.50
CA ASP A 77 0.48 -0.08 -11.76
C ASP A 77 1.61 0.58 -12.57
N ASP A 78 2.87 0.23 -12.26
CA ASP A 78 4.09 0.60 -13.01
C ASP A 78 4.40 2.12 -13.00
N ARG A 79 3.90 2.87 -12.02
CA ARG A 79 4.39 4.23 -11.76
C ARG A 79 5.71 4.17 -11.02
N HIS A 80 6.66 5.00 -11.43
CA HIS A 80 7.87 5.28 -10.67
C HIS A 80 7.61 6.52 -9.82
N VAL A 81 7.62 6.35 -8.50
CA VAL A 81 7.24 7.40 -7.54
C VAL A 81 8.35 7.61 -6.51
N LYS A 82 8.40 8.81 -5.95
CA LYS A 82 9.08 9.07 -4.67
C LYS A 82 8.09 8.84 -3.55
N SER A 83 8.44 7.95 -2.63
CA SER A 83 7.58 7.54 -1.53
C SER A 83 8.19 7.85 -0.18
N VAL A 84 7.35 8.24 0.77
CA VAL A 84 7.71 8.36 2.18
C VAL A 84 6.60 7.76 3.03
N VAL A 85 6.98 6.96 4.03
CA VAL A 85 6.04 6.39 4.99
C VAL A 85 6.34 6.94 6.37
N THR A 86 5.33 7.48 7.04
CA THR A 86 5.44 8.00 8.40
C THR A 86 4.44 7.29 9.32
N LEU A 87 4.71 7.30 10.62
CA LEU A 87 3.77 6.86 11.64
C LEU A 87 3.24 8.11 12.36
N ASP A 88 2.00 8.50 12.05
CA ASP A 88 1.35 9.69 12.63
C ASP A 88 0.05 9.30 13.30
N GLY A 89 -0.12 9.67 14.58
CA GLY A 89 -1.33 9.37 15.35
C GLY A 89 -1.70 7.88 15.41
N GLY A 90 -0.72 6.97 15.30
CA GLY A 90 -0.96 5.53 15.25
C GLY A 90 -1.36 4.98 13.88
N LYS A 91 -1.30 5.80 12.82
CA LYS A 91 -1.58 5.41 11.43
C LYS A 91 -0.29 5.41 10.62
N LEU A 92 -0.15 4.45 9.71
CA LEU A 92 0.92 4.47 8.72
C LEU A 92 0.46 5.29 7.51
N VAL A 93 1.06 6.45 7.32
CA VAL A 93 0.75 7.37 6.22
C VAL A 93 1.82 7.22 5.16
N HIS A 94 1.45 6.67 4.01
CA HIS A 94 2.32 6.43 2.86
C HIS A 94 1.96 7.40 1.74
N VAL A 95 2.83 8.38 1.52
CA VAL A 95 2.67 9.38 0.46
C VAL A 95 3.49 8.94 -0.75
N GLN A 96 2.88 8.98 -1.94
CA GLN A 96 3.54 8.69 -3.21
C GLN A 96 3.43 9.91 -4.13
N LYS A 97 4.56 10.38 -4.69
CA LYS A 97 4.61 11.55 -5.59
C LYS A 97 5.24 11.20 -6.93
N TRP A 98 4.65 11.66 -8.03
CA TRP A 98 5.15 11.50 -9.40
C TRP A 98 4.56 12.57 -10.32
N ASP A 99 5.34 13.09 -11.27
CA ASP A 99 4.87 14.03 -12.30
C ASP A 99 4.00 15.20 -11.78
N GLY A 100 4.33 15.74 -10.60
CA GLY A 100 3.55 16.80 -9.94
C GLY A 100 2.21 16.36 -9.35
N LYS A 101 1.91 15.07 -9.34
CA LYS A 101 0.74 14.42 -8.70
C LYS A 101 1.14 13.78 -7.38
N GLU A 102 0.14 13.53 -6.55
CA GLU A 102 0.29 12.88 -5.25
C GLU A 102 -0.89 11.97 -4.97
N THR A 103 -0.63 10.83 -4.31
CA THR A 103 -1.65 10.02 -3.62
C THR A 103 -1.17 9.66 -2.23
N VAL A 104 -2.10 9.42 -1.32
CA VAL A 104 -1.83 9.07 0.08
C VAL A 104 -2.60 7.81 0.44
N LEU A 105 -1.89 6.82 0.97
CA LEU A 105 -2.44 5.60 1.53
C LEU A 105 -2.30 5.64 3.05
N VAL A 106 -3.41 5.54 3.78
CA VAL A 106 -3.40 5.60 5.25
C VAL A 106 -3.84 4.25 5.80
N ARG A 107 -2.95 3.57 6.52
CA ARG A 107 -3.30 2.32 7.21
C ARG A 107 -3.54 2.57 8.68
N GLU A 108 -4.66 2.07 9.19
CA GLU A 108 -4.96 2.08 10.63
C GLU A 108 -5.45 0.72 11.11
N LEU A 109 -5.24 0.45 12.39
CA LEU A 109 -5.75 -0.75 13.06
C LEU A 109 -7.01 -0.39 13.82
N LYS A 110 -8.11 -1.05 13.51
CA LYS A 110 -9.39 -0.84 14.17
C LYS A 110 -10.09 -2.18 14.40
N ASP A 111 -10.44 -2.46 15.65
CA ASP A 111 -11.16 -3.68 16.05
C ASP A 111 -10.50 -4.97 15.53
N GLY A 112 -9.17 -5.03 15.57
CA GLY A 112 -8.38 -6.17 15.09
C GLY A 112 -8.27 -6.30 13.56
N LYS A 113 -8.71 -5.28 12.81
CA LYS A 113 -8.62 -5.22 11.35
C LYS A 113 -7.63 -4.16 10.90
N LEU A 114 -6.93 -4.43 9.81
CA LEU A 114 -6.18 -3.43 9.05
C LEU A 114 -7.13 -2.75 8.06
N ILE A 115 -7.33 -1.45 8.23
CA ILE A 115 -8.09 -0.60 7.32
C ILE A 115 -7.10 0.19 6.47
N LEU A 116 -7.32 0.21 5.17
CA LEU A 116 -6.59 1.01 4.18
C LEU A 116 -7.60 1.80 3.33
#